data_AF-A0A6B2DY40-F1
#
_entry.id   AF-A0A6B2DY40-F1
#
_cell.length_a   1.000
_cell.length_b   1.000
_cell.length_c   1.000
_cell.angle_alpha   90.00
_cell.angle_beta   90.00
_cell.angle_gamma   90.00
#
_symmetry.space_group_name_H-M   'P 1'
#
loop_
_entity.id
_entity.type
_entity.pdbx_description
1 polymer ?
#
loop_
_entity_poly.entity_id
_entity_poly.type
_entity_poly.pdbx_seq_one_letter_code
_entity_poly.pdbx_strand_id
1 'polypeptide(L)'
;PAVPGEVVLDAALARDAGVGVGEQVRIATRSTPAEFRVSGIVDALSRQSALFFTPDQAVALAGRPGQAHAIGVLADPGVAPETLAERVRAAAPGTEVTTGVERSGIECLDVSQTRTLLLAIAGSFGGFALLVAVFVVASTLALTVNQRRREFALLRAVAATPRQIRKLIGTETTLIALVAGVLGSALGLAVASGLRDAFAAIGVVPADFGLAISPIPLVAALLLGLGAA
;
A
#
# COMPACT_ATOMS: atom_id res chain seq x y z
N PRO A 1 -22.22 -13.90 20.30
CA PRO A 1 -22.25 -15.02 21.25
C PRO A 1 -22.33 -14.51 22.70
N ALA A 2 -23.31 -15.01 23.46
CA ALA A 2 -23.54 -14.56 24.83
C ALA A 2 -22.99 -15.55 25.87
N VAL A 3 -22.88 -16.83 25.51
CA VAL A 3 -22.44 -17.90 26.42
C VAL A 3 -21.33 -18.76 25.78
N PRO A 4 -20.53 -19.46 26.60
CA PRO A 4 -19.54 -20.42 26.10
C PRO A 4 -20.20 -21.54 25.27
N GLY A 5 -19.55 -21.96 24.19
CA GLY A 5 -20.07 -22.98 23.26
C GLY A 5 -20.92 -22.40 22.11
N GLU A 6 -21.13 -21.08 22.09
CA GLU A 6 -21.72 -20.38 20.97
C GLU A 6 -20.66 -19.70 20.10
N VAL A 7 -20.92 -19.66 18.80
CA VAL A 7 -20.13 -18.94 17.82
C VAL A 7 -21.02 -18.00 17.01
N VAL A 8 -20.49 -16.86 16.59
CA VAL A 8 -21.11 -16.04 15.53
C VAL A 8 -20.25 -16.18 14.28
N LEU A 9 -20.90 -16.46 13.16
CA LEU A 9 -20.25 -16.69 11.88
C LEU A 9 -20.34 -15.45 10.99
N ASP A 10 -19.34 -15.25 10.16
CA ASP A 10 -19.45 -14.37 9.00
C ASP A 10 -20.46 -14.93 7.97
N ALA A 11 -21.17 -14.05 7.27
CA ALA A 11 -22.20 -14.41 6.29
C ALA A 11 -21.67 -15.20 5.08
N ALA A 12 -20.42 -14.99 4.65
CA ALA A 12 -19.82 -15.80 3.60
C ALA A 12 -19.53 -17.22 4.11
N LEU A 13 -18.94 -17.32 5.31
CA LEU A 13 -18.58 -18.61 5.91
C LEU A 13 -19.82 -19.45 6.24
N ALA A 14 -20.90 -18.82 6.71
CA ALA A 14 -22.17 -19.50 6.96
C ALA A 14 -22.79 -20.07 5.66
N ARG A 15 -22.66 -19.35 4.54
CA ARG A 15 -23.11 -19.82 3.22
C ARG A 15 -22.27 -20.99 2.71
N ASP A 16 -20.94 -20.89 2.80
CA ASP A 16 -20.02 -21.93 2.33
C ASP A 16 -20.17 -23.22 3.14
N ALA A 17 -20.37 -23.10 4.46
CA ALA A 17 -20.63 -24.23 5.34
C ALA A 17 -22.09 -24.73 5.29
N GLY A 18 -23.00 -23.98 4.67
CA GLY A 18 -24.42 -24.32 4.57
C GLY A 18 -25.14 -24.35 5.91
N VAL A 19 -24.73 -23.51 6.88
CA VAL A 19 -25.26 -23.52 8.26
C VAL A 19 -26.02 -22.24 8.61
N GLY A 20 -27.14 -22.39 9.32
CA GLY A 20 -28.00 -21.32 9.80
C GLY A 20 -27.82 -20.98 11.28
N VAL A 21 -28.47 -19.91 11.74
CA VAL A 21 -28.56 -19.59 13.18
C VAL A 21 -29.33 -20.69 13.90
N GLY A 22 -28.75 -21.20 14.99
CA GLY A 22 -29.28 -22.29 15.82
C GLY A 22 -28.69 -23.66 15.51
N GLU A 23 -28.03 -23.82 14.37
CA GLU A 23 -27.39 -25.07 13.96
C GLU A 23 -26.01 -25.26 14.60
N GLN A 24 -25.47 -26.47 14.49
CA GLN A 24 -24.14 -26.78 15.00
C GLN A 24 -23.11 -26.76 13.87
N VAL A 25 -21.96 -26.15 14.14
CA VAL A 25 -20.81 -26.11 13.24
C VAL A 25 -19.60 -26.71 13.95
N ARG A 26 -18.84 -27.53 13.23
CA ARG A 26 -17.60 -28.11 13.73
C ARG A 26 -16.43 -27.24 13.33
N ILE A 27 -15.75 -26.68 14.32
CA ILE A 27 -14.61 -25.77 14.11
C ILE A 27 -13.34 -26.50 14.52
N ALA A 28 -12.44 -26.68 13.55
CA ALA A 28 -11.12 -27.23 13.79
C ALA A 28 -10.17 -26.13 14.26
N THR A 29 -9.81 -26.13 15.54
CA THR A 29 -8.70 -25.34 16.07
C THR A 29 -7.50 -26.24 16.32
N ARG A 30 -6.36 -25.65 16.70
CA ARG A 30 -5.03 -26.31 16.69
C ARG A 30 -4.93 -27.66 17.41
N SER A 31 -5.77 -27.93 18.41
CA SER A 31 -5.65 -29.12 19.25
C SER A 31 -6.77 -30.14 19.07
N THR A 32 -8.02 -29.74 18.78
CA THR A 32 -9.13 -30.69 18.55
C THR A 32 -10.31 -29.99 17.86
N PRO A 33 -10.99 -30.63 16.89
CA PRO A 33 -12.29 -30.14 16.40
C PRO A 33 -13.31 -30.12 17.53
N ALA A 34 -13.96 -28.97 17.74
CA ALA A 34 -15.03 -28.80 18.71
C ALA A 34 -16.31 -28.36 18.01
N GLU A 35 -17.46 -28.77 18.55
CA GLU A 35 -18.78 -28.37 18.05
C GLU A 35 -19.26 -27.11 18.77
N PHE A 36 -19.77 -26.17 17.99
CA PHE A 36 -20.28 -24.90 18.46
C PHE A 36 -21.66 -24.65 17.88
N ARG A 37 -22.54 -24.03 18.66
CA ARG A 37 -23.84 -23.59 18.17
C ARG A 37 -23.73 -22.21 17.53
N VAL A 38 -24.26 -22.04 16.33
CA VAL A 38 -24.33 -20.76 15.64
C VAL A 38 -25.36 -19.88 16.35
N SER A 39 -24.91 -18.90 17.09
CA SER A 39 -25.77 -17.94 17.82
C SER A 39 -26.19 -16.74 16.96
N GLY A 40 -25.48 -16.50 15.86
CA GLY A 40 -25.76 -15.40 14.96
C GLY A 40 -24.90 -15.47 13.71
N ILE A 41 -25.36 -14.76 12.67
CA ILE A 41 -24.61 -14.54 11.45
C ILE A 41 -24.49 -13.04 11.27
N VAL A 42 -23.28 -12.55 11.02
CA VAL A 42 -23.00 -11.13 10.81
C VAL A 42 -22.40 -10.92 9.45
N ASP A 43 -22.86 -9.89 8.76
CA ASP A 43 -22.22 -9.38 7.55
C ASP A 43 -21.26 -8.26 7.97
N ALA A 44 -20.18 -8.66 8.64
CA ALA A 44 -19.30 -7.73 9.34
C ALA A 44 -17.99 -7.48 8.58
N LEU A 45 -17.53 -8.44 7.76
CA LEU A 45 -16.17 -8.42 7.21
C LEU A 45 -16.15 -8.84 5.74
N SER A 46 -16.08 -7.85 4.85
CA SER A 46 -16.06 -8.05 3.39
C SER A 46 -14.76 -8.66 2.84
N ARG A 47 -13.69 -8.74 3.64
CA ARG A 47 -12.33 -9.15 3.20
C ARG A 47 -11.76 -10.36 3.93
N GLN A 48 -12.46 -10.90 4.93
CA GLN A 48 -11.97 -12.02 5.72
C GLN A 48 -13.12 -12.79 6.34
N SER A 49 -13.03 -14.12 6.30
CA SER A 49 -13.92 -14.99 7.07
C SER A 49 -13.50 -14.93 8.54
N ALA A 50 -14.42 -14.54 9.42
CA ALA A 50 -14.17 -14.49 10.85
C ALA A 50 -15.15 -15.36 11.64
N LEU A 51 -14.65 -15.81 12.78
CA LEU A 51 -15.41 -16.51 13.81
C LEU A 51 -15.34 -15.67 15.08
N PHE A 52 -16.49 -15.32 15.64
CA PHE A 52 -16.54 -14.55 16.88
C PHE A 52 -16.93 -15.47 18.03
N PHE A 53 -16.12 -15.44 19.08
CA PHE A 53 -16.31 -16.20 20.31
C PHE A 53 -16.42 -15.26 21.51
N THR A 54 -16.77 -15.80 22.67
CA THR A 54 -16.61 -15.08 23.95
C THR A 54 -15.12 -14.88 24.26
N PRO A 55 -14.74 -13.84 25.01
CA PRO A 55 -13.32 -13.52 25.28
C PRO A 55 -12.53 -14.70 25.86
N ASP A 56 -13.07 -15.38 26.87
CA ASP A 56 -12.41 -16.52 27.52
C ASP A 56 -12.20 -17.68 26.54
N GLN A 57 -13.19 -17.95 25.69
CA GLN A 57 -13.13 -19.02 24.70
C GLN A 57 -12.18 -18.66 23.55
N ALA A 58 -12.13 -17.41 23.12
CA ALA A 58 -11.17 -16.94 22.12
C ALA A 58 -9.72 -17.11 22.61
N VAL A 59 -9.44 -16.75 23.87
CA VAL A 59 -8.10 -16.92 24.49
C VAL A 59 -7.73 -18.40 24.61
N ALA A 60 -8.67 -19.24 25.04
CA ALA A 60 -8.45 -20.68 25.13
C ALA A 60 -8.15 -21.31 23.76
N LEU A 61 -8.93 -20.94 22.73
CA LEU A 61 -8.75 -21.44 21.35
C LEU A 61 -7.48 -20.90 20.68
N ALA A 62 -7.05 -19.68 21.03
CA ALA A 62 -5.80 -19.09 20.53
C ALA A 62 -4.54 -19.78 21.10
N GLY A 63 -4.67 -20.49 22.22
CA GLY A 63 -3.57 -21.21 22.88
C GLY A 63 -2.49 -20.29 23.45
N ARG A 64 -2.83 -19.03 23.73
CA ARG A 64 -1.92 -18.00 24.28
C ARG A 64 -2.58 -17.31 25.47
N PRO A 65 -2.56 -17.92 26.67
CA PRO A 65 -3.20 -17.35 27.84
C PRO A 65 -2.59 -15.98 28.17
N GLY A 66 -3.46 -14.99 28.39
CA GLY A 66 -3.05 -13.62 28.75
C GLY A 66 -2.45 -12.78 27.61
N GLN A 67 -2.49 -13.25 26.36
CA GLN A 67 -2.01 -12.48 25.21
C GLN A 67 -3.13 -12.27 24.19
N ALA A 68 -3.26 -11.02 23.72
CA ALA A 68 -4.09 -10.67 22.58
C ALA A 68 -3.18 -10.23 21.42
N HIS A 69 -3.57 -10.54 20.19
CA HIS A 69 -2.85 -10.05 19.02
C HIS A 69 -3.15 -8.57 18.75
N ALA A 70 -4.39 -8.17 18.95
CA ALA A 70 -4.86 -6.79 18.86
C ALA A 70 -6.04 -6.57 19.80
N ILE A 71 -6.24 -5.33 20.23
CA ILE A 71 -7.39 -4.91 21.05
C ILE A 71 -8.07 -3.78 20.29
N GLY A 72 -9.32 -4.01 19.90
CA GLY A 72 -10.16 -2.97 19.31
C GLY A 72 -10.73 -2.07 20.39
N VAL A 73 -10.47 -0.76 20.29
CA VAL A 73 -11.08 0.25 21.17
C VAL A 73 -12.04 1.07 20.33
N LEU A 74 -13.31 1.12 20.75
CA LEU A 74 -14.33 1.91 20.08
C LEU A 74 -14.48 3.26 20.78
N ALA A 75 -14.53 4.33 19.99
CA ALA A 75 -14.79 5.67 20.48
C ALA A 75 -16.28 5.86 20.78
N ASP A 76 -16.59 6.54 21.89
CA ASP A 76 -17.93 7.04 22.13
C ASP A 76 -18.34 8.06 21.06
N PRO A 77 -19.65 8.20 20.77
CA PRO A 77 -20.14 9.17 19.80
C PRO A 77 -19.62 10.59 20.09
N GLY A 78 -18.96 11.21 19.11
CA GLY A 78 -18.40 12.56 19.22
C GLY A 78 -16.93 12.64 19.65
N VAL A 79 -16.28 11.53 19.96
CA VAL A 79 -14.83 11.50 20.24
C VAL A 79 -14.06 11.24 18.94
N ALA A 80 -13.14 12.15 18.59
CA ALA A 80 -12.26 11.94 17.44
C ALA A 80 -11.31 10.75 17.68
N PRO A 81 -11.10 9.86 16.70
CA PRO A 81 -10.23 8.69 16.83
C PRO A 81 -8.81 9.02 17.29
N GLU A 82 -8.25 10.13 16.82
CA GLU A 82 -6.91 10.59 17.15
C GLU A 82 -6.81 10.96 18.63
N THR A 83 -7.82 11.65 19.16
CA THR A 83 -7.91 12.00 20.58
C THR A 83 -8.03 10.75 21.45
N LEU A 84 -8.80 9.75 21.01
CA LEU A 84 -8.87 8.47 21.71
C LEU A 84 -7.50 7.76 21.71
N ALA A 85 -6.82 7.74 20.57
CA ALA A 85 -5.51 7.10 20.45
C ALA A 85 -4.47 7.74 21.36
N GLU A 86 -4.43 9.07 21.47
CA GLU A 86 -3.57 9.77 22.42
C GLU A 86 -3.84 9.38 23.87
N ARG A 87 -5.12 9.29 24.26
CA ARG A 87 -5.52 8.85 25.60
C ARG A 87 -5.08 7.41 25.89
N VAL A 88 -5.22 6.51 24.92
CA VAL A 88 -4.78 5.12 25.07
C VAL A 88 -3.25 5.03 25.20
N ARG A 89 -2.49 5.77 24.37
CA ARG A 89 -1.02 5.81 24.48
C ARG A 89 -0.56 6.32 25.85
N ALA A 90 -1.24 7.34 26.39
CA ALA A 90 -0.93 7.87 27.71
C ALA A 90 -1.25 6.87 28.84
N ALA A 91 -2.34 6.12 28.70
CA ALA A 91 -2.77 5.12 29.69
C ALA A 91 -1.94 3.82 29.65
N ALA A 92 -1.40 3.46 28.48
CA ALA A 92 -0.64 2.22 28.26
C ALA A 92 0.71 2.51 27.57
N PRO A 93 1.67 3.12 28.28
CA PRO A 93 2.99 3.39 27.72
C PRO A 93 3.70 2.08 27.31
N GLY A 94 4.24 2.05 26.09
CA GLY A 94 4.88 0.87 25.51
C GLY A 94 3.97 0.04 24.58
N THR A 95 2.74 0.49 24.33
CA THR A 95 1.84 -0.12 23.33
C THR A 95 1.85 0.65 22.00
N GLU A 96 1.82 -0.06 20.89
CA GLU A 96 1.63 0.53 19.56
C GLU A 96 0.13 0.79 19.35
N VAL A 97 -0.24 2.04 19.12
CA VAL A 97 -1.63 2.47 18.98
C VAL A 97 -1.83 3.10 17.61
N THR A 98 -2.62 2.41 16.80
CA THR A 98 -2.81 2.68 15.39
C THR A 98 -4.26 3.05 15.11
N THR A 99 -4.49 4.06 14.27
CA THR A 99 -5.84 4.57 13.91
C THR A 99 -6.05 4.54 12.39
N GLY A 100 -7.32 4.46 11.97
CA GLY A 100 -7.70 4.60 10.55
C GLY A 100 -7.05 3.57 9.63
N VAL A 101 -6.42 4.04 8.54
CA VAL A 101 -5.92 3.20 7.43
C VAL A 101 -4.80 2.25 7.86
N GLU A 102 -4.02 2.66 8.86
CA GLU A 102 -2.87 1.89 9.37
C GLU A 102 -3.33 0.62 10.14
N ARG A 103 -4.59 0.56 10.60
CA ARG A 103 -5.18 -0.62 11.27
C ARG A 103 -5.10 -1.90 10.41
N SER A 104 -5.17 -1.73 9.10
CA SER A 104 -5.16 -2.82 8.11
C SER A 104 -3.89 -3.69 8.18
N GLY A 105 -2.75 -3.12 8.59
CA GLY A 105 -1.48 -3.84 8.68
C GLY A 105 -1.40 -4.83 9.84
N ILE A 106 -2.19 -4.58 10.90
CA ILE A 106 -2.23 -5.41 12.12
C ILE A 106 -3.38 -6.43 12.03
N GLU A 107 -4.51 -6.06 11.41
CA GLU A 107 -5.69 -6.93 11.33
C GLU A 107 -5.60 -8.00 10.24
N CYS A 108 -4.84 -7.77 9.16
CA CYS A 108 -4.77 -8.71 8.03
C CYS A 108 -3.31 -9.09 7.71
N LEU A 109 -2.77 -10.06 8.46
CA LEU A 109 -1.39 -10.55 8.27
C LEU A 109 -1.18 -11.15 6.86
N ASP A 110 -2.15 -11.88 6.29
CA ASP A 110 -2.03 -12.46 4.94
C ASP A 110 -1.96 -11.38 3.83
N VAL A 111 -2.58 -10.23 4.06
CA VAL A 111 -2.52 -9.10 3.12
C VAL A 111 -1.13 -8.49 3.11
N SER A 112 -0.39 -8.53 4.22
CA SER A 112 0.97 -7.97 4.30
C SER A 112 1.97 -8.68 3.40
N GLN A 113 1.90 -10.01 3.29
CA GLN A 113 2.83 -10.81 2.48
C GLN A 113 2.54 -10.65 0.98
N THR A 114 1.29 -10.78 0.56
CA THR A 114 0.88 -10.56 -0.84
C THR A 114 1.16 -9.12 -1.27
N ARG A 115 0.91 -8.14 -0.40
CA ARG A 115 1.26 -6.73 -0.67
C ARG A 115 2.75 -6.54 -0.89
N THR A 116 3.59 -7.15 -0.05
CA THR A 116 5.05 -7.03 -0.18
C THR A 116 5.54 -7.64 -1.50
N LEU A 117 5.02 -8.80 -1.90
CA LEU A 117 5.35 -9.44 -3.17
C LEU A 117 4.91 -8.61 -4.37
N LEU A 118 3.68 -8.06 -4.35
CA LEU A 118 3.20 -7.18 -5.41
C LEU A 118 4.04 -5.89 -5.52
N LEU A 119 4.42 -5.29 -4.40
CA LEU A 119 5.31 -4.14 -4.38
C LEU A 119 6.71 -4.48 -4.91
N ALA A 120 7.24 -5.67 -4.61
CA ALA A 120 8.53 -6.12 -5.12
C ALA A 120 8.51 -6.34 -6.64
N ILE A 121 7.43 -6.93 -7.16
CA ILE A 121 7.25 -7.12 -8.61
C ILE A 121 7.08 -5.77 -9.30
N ALA A 122 6.15 -4.93 -8.82
CA ALA A 122 5.92 -3.59 -9.37
C ALA A 122 7.18 -2.72 -9.30
N GLY A 123 7.92 -2.78 -8.19
CA GLY A 123 9.20 -2.09 -8.00
C GLY A 123 10.27 -2.57 -8.97
N SER A 124 10.31 -3.87 -9.26
CA SER A 124 11.23 -4.45 -10.24
C SER A 124 10.91 -3.98 -11.67
N PHE A 125 9.63 -4.03 -12.08
CA PHE A 125 9.19 -3.47 -13.38
C PHE A 125 9.48 -1.97 -13.48
N GLY A 126 9.21 -1.20 -12.42
CA GLY A 126 9.53 0.22 -12.35
C GLY A 126 11.04 0.48 -12.47
N GLY A 127 11.87 -0.30 -11.79
CA GLY A 127 13.33 -0.23 -11.87
C GLY A 127 13.86 -0.55 -13.27
N PHE A 128 13.32 -1.58 -13.93
CA PHE A 128 13.67 -1.89 -15.32
C PHE A 128 13.25 -0.79 -16.29
N ALA A 129 12.03 -0.26 -16.16
CA ALA A 129 11.54 0.84 -16.98
C ALA A 129 12.43 2.09 -16.81
N LEU A 130 12.85 2.40 -15.58
CA LEU A 130 13.78 3.48 -15.28
C LEU A 130 15.14 3.27 -15.96
N LEU A 131 15.72 2.07 -15.86
CA LEU A 131 17.01 1.76 -16.48
C LEU A 131 16.96 1.95 -18.01
N VAL A 132 15.89 1.46 -18.65
CA VAL A 132 15.66 1.66 -20.08
C VAL A 132 15.50 3.15 -20.41
N ALA A 133 14.73 3.89 -19.62
CA ALA A 133 14.54 5.32 -19.82
C ALA A 133 15.85 6.11 -19.74
N VAL A 134 16.69 5.84 -18.73
CA VAL A 134 18.02 6.47 -18.60
C VAL A 134 18.90 6.15 -19.81
N PHE A 135 18.89 4.90 -20.28
CA PHE A 135 19.67 4.51 -21.46
C PHE A 135 19.21 5.25 -22.73
N VAL A 136 17.90 5.39 -22.93
CA VAL A 136 17.33 6.14 -24.06
C VAL A 136 17.73 7.61 -23.98
N VAL A 137 17.55 8.24 -22.82
CA VAL A 137 17.90 9.65 -22.61
C VAL A 137 19.39 9.89 -22.84
N ALA A 138 20.26 9.07 -22.24
CA ALA A 138 21.70 9.18 -22.42
C ALA A 138 22.12 9.02 -23.89
N SER A 139 21.52 8.06 -24.60
CA SER A 139 21.77 7.83 -26.03
C SER A 139 21.34 9.04 -26.87
N THR A 140 20.16 9.60 -26.60
CA THR A 140 19.69 10.80 -27.30
C THR A 140 20.58 12.01 -27.04
N LEU A 141 20.96 12.25 -25.77
CA LEU A 141 21.87 13.35 -25.42
C LEU A 141 23.24 13.19 -26.09
N ALA A 142 23.79 11.97 -26.11
CA ALA A 142 25.04 11.68 -26.80
C ALA A 142 24.95 11.98 -28.30
N LEU A 143 23.82 11.66 -28.95
CA LEU A 143 23.57 12.01 -30.35
C LEU A 143 23.49 13.52 -30.55
N THR A 144 22.70 14.24 -29.74
CA THR A 144 22.54 15.69 -29.84
C THR A 144 23.85 16.44 -29.60
N VAL A 145 24.63 16.05 -28.61
CA VAL A 145 25.95 16.64 -28.32
C VAL A 145 26.92 16.41 -29.47
N ASN A 146 26.92 15.22 -30.07
CA ASN A 146 27.76 14.94 -31.23
C ASN A 146 27.39 15.78 -32.45
N GLN A 147 26.09 16.01 -32.70
CA GLN A 147 25.63 16.88 -33.79
C GLN A 147 26.08 18.34 -33.59
N ARG A 148 26.07 18.85 -32.35
CA ARG A 148 26.46 20.23 -32.00
C ARG A 148 27.96 20.43 -31.76
N ARG A 149 28.78 19.41 -32.00
CA ARG A 149 30.23 19.45 -31.71
C ARG A 149 30.97 20.57 -32.47
N ARG A 150 30.53 20.90 -33.69
CA ARG A 150 31.08 22.03 -34.48
C ARG A 150 30.75 23.39 -33.86
N GLU A 151 29.54 23.56 -33.33
CA GLU A 151 29.13 24.78 -32.62
C GLU A 151 29.98 24.97 -31.35
N PHE A 152 30.20 23.90 -30.59
CA PHE A 152 31.07 23.94 -29.40
C PHE A 152 32.54 24.23 -29.74
N ALA A 153 33.02 23.78 -30.91
CA ALA A 153 34.36 24.12 -31.39
C ALA A 153 34.49 25.60 -31.76
N LEU A 154 33.45 26.20 -32.38
CA LEU A 154 33.40 27.64 -32.66
C LEU A 154 33.35 28.47 -31.37
N LEU A 155 32.54 28.07 -30.39
CA LEU A 155 32.52 28.73 -29.08
C LEU A 155 33.89 28.71 -28.41
N ARG A 156 34.62 27.60 -28.50
CA ARG A 156 36.00 27.51 -27.99
C ARG A 156 36.98 28.40 -28.76
N ALA A 157 36.77 28.64 -30.05
CA ALA A 157 37.59 29.56 -30.84
C ALA A 157 37.44 31.02 -30.36
N VAL A 158 36.29 31.38 -29.79
CA VAL A 158 36.03 32.67 -29.12
C VAL A 158 36.32 32.60 -27.61
N ALA A 159 37.25 31.73 -27.20
CA ALA A 159 37.73 31.55 -25.83
C ALA A 159 36.70 31.01 -24.80
N ALA A 160 35.59 30.39 -25.23
CA ALA A 160 34.70 29.72 -24.29
C ALA A 160 35.40 28.54 -23.60
N THR A 161 35.25 28.46 -22.27
CA THR A 161 35.88 27.42 -21.46
C THR A 161 35.07 26.11 -21.49
N PRO A 162 35.72 24.95 -21.29
CA PRO A 162 35.02 23.65 -21.22
C PRO A 162 33.95 23.60 -20.12
N ARG A 163 34.13 24.35 -19.02
CA ARG A 163 33.15 24.46 -17.94
C ARG A 163 31.89 25.21 -18.38
N GLN A 164 32.02 26.27 -19.18
CA GLN A 164 30.87 27.02 -19.70
C GLN A 164 30.03 26.15 -20.65
N ILE A 165 30.67 25.35 -21.49
CA ILE A 165 29.97 24.45 -22.41
C ILE A 165 29.23 23.34 -21.64
N ARG A 166 29.87 22.71 -20.65
CA ARG A 166 29.20 21.72 -19.79
C ARG A 166 28.05 22.32 -19.00
N LYS A 167 28.21 23.55 -18.47
CA LYS A 167 27.15 24.24 -17.73
C LYS A 167 25.95 24.55 -18.64
N LEU A 168 26.20 25.00 -19.87
CA LEU A 168 25.14 25.27 -20.86
C LEU A 168 24.33 24.01 -21.16
N ILE A 169 25.01 22.91 -21.47
CA ILE A 169 24.36 21.62 -21.74
C ILE A 169 23.59 21.16 -20.51
N GLY A 170 24.20 21.19 -19.31
CA GLY A 170 23.54 20.80 -18.07
C GLY A 170 22.28 21.63 -17.80
N THR A 171 22.30 22.96 -18.06
CA THR A 171 21.10 23.79 -17.91
C THR A 171 20.01 23.46 -18.92
N GLU A 172 20.36 23.17 -20.17
CA GLU A 172 19.41 22.79 -21.21
C GLU A 172 18.75 21.44 -20.85
N THR A 173 19.54 20.44 -20.50
CA THR A 173 19.04 19.12 -20.11
C THR A 173 18.21 19.18 -18.84
N THR A 174 18.62 19.96 -17.84
CA THR A 174 17.88 20.14 -16.58
C THR A 174 16.50 20.73 -16.82
N LEU A 175 16.38 21.72 -17.70
CA LEU A 175 15.09 22.32 -18.05
C LEU A 175 14.17 21.32 -18.74
N ILE A 176 14.70 20.55 -19.69
CA ILE A 176 13.95 19.50 -20.39
C ILE A 176 13.50 18.42 -19.39
N ALA A 177 14.41 17.97 -18.51
CA ALA A 177 14.12 16.98 -17.49
C ALA A 177 13.04 17.44 -16.51
N LEU A 178 13.05 18.72 -16.11
CA LEU A 178 12.03 19.29 -15.23
C LEU A 178 10.64 19.25 -15.90
N VAL A 179 10.55 19.72 -17.15
CA VAL A 179 9.28 19.75 -17.90
C VAL A 179 8.78 18.32 -18.16
N ALA A 180 9.67 17.43 -18.61
CA ALA A 180 9.34 16.03 -18.84
C ALA A 180 8.93 15.32 -17.55
N GLY A 181 9.58 15.62 -16.42
CA GLY A 181 9.26 15.07 -15.11
C GLY A 181 7.86 15.48 -14.64
N VAL A 182 7.50 16.76 -14.77
CA VAL A 182 6.16 17.25 -14.41
C VAL A 182 5.08 16.63 -15.29
N LEU A 183 5.27 16.64 -16.61
CA LEU A 183 4.30 16.08 -17.56
C LEU A 183 4.18 14.55 -17.42
N GLY A 184 5.30 13.85 -17.30
CA GLY A 184 5.34 12.40 -17.10
C GLY A 184 4.69 12.00 -15.78
N SER A 185 4.89 12.78 -14.72
CA SER A 185 4.23 12.58 -13.43
C SER A 185 2.72 12.74 -13.52
N ALA A 186 2.25 13.82 -14.16
CA ALA A 186 0.82 14.05 -14.35
C ALA A 186 0.18 12.95 -15.19
N LEU A 187 0.83 12.53 -16.28
CA LEU A 187 0.37 11.44 -17.13
C LEU A 187 0.36 10.11 -16.36
N GLY A 188 1.39 9.84 -15.56
CA GLY A 188 1.46 8.65 -14.72
C GLY A 188 0.31 8.56 -13.72
N LEU A 189 -0.06 9.68 -13.09
CA LEU A 189 -1.22 9.75 -12.20
C LEU A 189 -2.54 9.51 -12.95
N ALA A 190 -2.69 10.06 -14.15
CA ALA A 190 -3.86 9.82 -14.99
C ALA A 190 -3.99 8.34 -15.40
N VAL A 191 -2.88 7.70 -15.78
CA VAL A 191 -2.88 6.26 -16.10
C VAL A 191 -3.15 5.42 -14.86
N ALA A 192 -2.58 5.77 -13.71
CA ALA A 192 -2.79 5.05 -12.46
C ALA A 192 -4.25 5.11 -11.99
N SER A 193 -4.90 6.27 -12.11
CA SER A 193 -6.33 6.42 -11.81
C SER A 193 -7.20 5.63 -12.79
N GLY A 194 -6.93 5.72 -14.09
CA GLY A 194 -7.66 4.92 -15.08
C GLY A 194 -7.50 3.41 -14.87
N LEU A 195 -6.30 2.96 -14.50
CA LEU A 195 -6.04 1.54 -14.23
C LEU A 195 -6.73 1.06 -12.95
N ARG A 196 -6.75 1.89 -11.90
CA ARG A 196 -7.55 1.63 -10.69
C ARG A 196 -9.02 1.45 -11.03
N ASP A 197 -9.60 2.37 -11.78
CA ASP A 197 -11.02 2.35 -12.12
C ASP A 197 -11.35 1.13 -13.00
N ALA A 198 -10.45 0.78 -13.92
CA ALA A 198 -10.57 -0.46 -14.71
C ALA A 198 -10.56 -1.70 -13.81
N PHE A 199 -9.60 -1.81 -12.87
CA PHE A 199 -9.55 -2.93 -11.91
C PHE A 199 -10.76 -2.98 -10.98
N ALA A 200 -11.32 -1.82 -10.62
CA ALA A 200 -12.54 -1.76 -9.83
C ALA A 200 -13.76 -2.27 -10.63
N ALA A 201 -13.84 -1.94 -11.92
CA ALA A 201 -14.93 -2.39 -12.79
C ALA A 201 -14.96 -3.91 -12.97
N ILE A 202 -13.80 -4.59 -12.99
CA ILE A 202 -13.70 -6.06 -13.07
C ILE A 202 -13.73 -6.75 -11.70
N GLY A 203 -13.99 -6.02 -10.61
CA GLY A 203 -14.16 -6.58 -9.26
C GLY A 203 -12.86 -7.07 -8.61
N VAL A 204 -11.69 -6.73 -9.17
CA VAL A 204 -10.38 -7.10 -8.61
C VAL A 204 -10.03 -6.20 -7.42
N VAL A 205 -10.49 -4.94 -7.43
CA VAL A 205 -10.22 -3.95 -6.39
C VAL A 205 -11.53 -3.28 -5.93
N PRO A 206 -11.77 -3.09 -4.62
CA PRO A 206 -12.95 -2.39 -4.13
C PRO A 206 -13.00 -0.92 -4.60
N ALA A 207 -14.20 -0.39 -4.87
CA ALA A 207 -14.36 0.98 -5.37
C ALA A 207 -13.90 2.07 -4.39
N ASP A 208 -13.81 1.73 -3.10
CA ASP A 208 -13.28 2.55 -2.00
C ASP A 208 -11.75 2.49 -1.87
N PHE A 209 -11.06 1.71 -2.70
CA PHE A 209 -9.60 1.62 -2.65
C PHE A 209 -8.97 2.96 -3.05
N GLY A 210 -8.46 3.71 -2.07
CA GLY A 210 -7.77 4.97 -2.30
C GLY A 210 -6.41 4.73 -2.94
N LEU A 211 -6.07 5.51 -3.98
CA LEU A 211 -4.68 5.58 -4.41
C LEU A 211 -3.87 6.21 -3.29
N ALA A 212 -2.90 5.46 -2.77
CA ALA A 212 -1.89 6.01 -1.88
C ALA A 212 -0.94 6.89 -2.71
N ILE A 213 -1.38 8.13 -2.99
CA ILE A 213 -0.55 9.14 -3.64
C ILE A 213 0.48 9.61 -2.61
N SER A 214 1.62 8.93 -2.58
CA SER A 214 2.76 9.38 -1.81
C SER A 214 3.56 10.40 -2.64
N PRO A 215 4.08 11.48 -2.02
CA PRO A 215 5.01 12.39 -2.69
C PRO A 215 6.36 11.72 -3.00
N ILE A 216 6.69 10.61 -2.33
CA ILE A 216 7.99 9.94 -2.44
C ILE A 216 8.29 9.48 -3.88
N PRO A 217 7.41 8.72 -4.58
CA PRO A 217 7.63 8.34 -5.98
C PRO A 217 7.82 9.53 -6.92
N LEU A 218 7.05 10.61 -6.71
CA LEU A 218 7.12 11.82 -7.55
C LEU A 218 8.46 12.52 -7.38
N VAL A 219 8.89 12.71 -6.13
CA VAL A 219 10.19 13.31 -5.82
C VAL A 219 11.33 12.40 -6.30
N ALA A 220 11.23 11.08 -6.11
CA ALA A 220 12.23 10.14 -6.61
C ALA A 220 12.36 10.18 -8.13
N ALA A 221 11.24 10.21 -8.87
CA ALA A 221 11.24 10.33 -10.32
C ALA A 221 11.89 11.65 -10.79
N LEU A 222 11.58 12.76 -10.11
CA LEU A 222 12.20 14.06 -10.39
C LEU A 222 13.70 14.06 -10.12
N LEU A 223 14.13 13.54 -8.97
CA LEU A 223 15.54 13.46 -8.60
C LEU A 223 16.33 12.55 -9.54
N LEU A 224 15.76 11.42 -9.94
CA LEU A 224 16.37 10.49 -10.89
C LEU A 224 16.48 11.11 -12.29
N GLY A 225 15.43 11.80 -12.75
CA GLY A 225 15.43 12.53 -14.01
C GLY A 225 16.48 13.64 -14.03
N LEU A 226 16.62 14.39 -12.93
CA LEU A 226 17.65 15.41 -12.75
C LEU A 226 19.06 14.82 -12.63
N GLY A 227 19.21 13.66 -11.98
CA GLY A 227 20.51 12.99 -11.82
C GLY A 227 21.02 12.35 -13.12
N ALA A 228 20.13 12.02 -14.06
CA ALA A 228 20.49 11.52 -15.38
C ALA A 228 20.82 12.64 -16.40
N ALA A 229 20.47 13.90 -16.08
CA ALA A 229 20.66 15.09 -16.91
C ALA A 229 22.04 15.74 -16.74
#